data_AF-A0A816FWF8-F1
#
_entry.id   AF-A0A816FWF8-F1
#
_cell.length_a   1.000
_cell.length_b   1.000
_cell.length_c   1.000
_cell.angle_alpha   90.00
_cell.angle_beta   90.00
_cell.angle_gamma   90.00
#
_symmetry.space_group_name_H-M   'P 1'
#
loop_
_entity.id
_entity.type
_entity.pdbx_description
1 polymer ?
#
loop_
_entity_poly.entity_id
_entity_poly.type
_entity_poly.pdbx_seq_one_letter_code
_entity_poly.pdbx_strand_id
1 'polypeptide(L)'
;MTTACRIYAFLFLLACIAKIFSYLIQAISRYFIVILYKHKILLTYCTSILLILFSWICSLILGSSMLISPVAFQYEPESHFCVLTTKVFHTSFTLMIIAFLLPVNAIVLLYGIILRHTTRTNLIHVNHVLKNNNKRSIKVFRDILMVVVVLIIGGTP
;
A
#
# COMPACT_ATOMS: atom_id res chain seq x y z
N MET A 1 -7.97 0.04 31.24
CA MET A 1 -8.56 0.32 29.89
C MET A 1 -7.52 0.68 28.82
N THR A 2 -6.22 0.68 29.11
CA THR A 2 -5.19 1.18 28.18
C THR A 2 -4.55 0.11 27.28
N THR A 3 -4.45 -1.15 27.72
CA THR A 3 -3.76 -2.21 26.96
C THR A 3 -4.55 -2.72 25.75
N ALA A 4 -5.85 -3.00 25.92
CA ALA A 4 -6.72 -3.42 24.81
C ALA A 4 -6.81 -2.37 23.70
N CYS A 5 -6.89 -1.09 24.09
CA CYS A 5 -6.86 0.08 23.20
C CYS A 5 -5.58 0.12 22.35
N ARG A 6 -4.41 -0.10 22.97
CA ARG A 6 -3.12 -0.14 22.28
C ARG A 6 -3.02 -1.30 21.29
N ILE A 7 -3.46 -2.49 21.69
CA ILE A 7 -3.46 -3.67 20.81
C ILE A 7 -4.38 -3.43 19.61
N TYR A 8 -5.57 -2.86 19.84
CA TYR A 8 -6.51 -2.55 18.76
C TYR A 8 -5.90 -1.54 17.77
N ALA A 9 -5.36 -0.42 18.26
CA ALA A 9 -4.73 0.61 17.43
C ALA A 9 -3.53 0.04 16.63
N PHE A 10 -2.72 -0.80 17.27
CA PHE A 10 -1.60 -1.48 16.63
C PHE A 10 -2.06 -2.44 15.52
N LEU A 11 -3.05 -3.30 15.80
CA LEU A 11 -3.59 -4.24 14.80
C LEU A 11 -4.22 -3.50 13.63
N PHE A 12 -4.93 -2.41 13.90
CA PHE A 12 -5.51 -1.55 12.86
C PHE A 12 -4.42 -0.94 11.96
N LEU A 13 -3.40 -0.31 12.57
CA LEU A 13 -2.28 0.27 11.84
C LEU A 13 -1.53 -0.79 11.02
N LEU A 14 -1.23 -1.95 11.62
CA LEU A 14 -0.55 -3.06 10.94
C LEU A 14 -1.37 -3.56 9.75
N ALA A 15 -2.70 -3.68 9.89
CA ALA A 15 -3.58 -4.09 8.80
C ALA A 15 -3.59 -3.06 7.66
N CYS A 16 -3.61 -1.76 7.97
CA CYS A 16 -3.51 -0.69 6.97
C CYS A 16 -2.19 -0.76 6.19
N ILE A 17 -1.06 -0.87 6.89
CA ILE A 17 0.27 -0.98 6.28
C ILE A 17 0.33 -2.24 5.39
N ALA A 18 -0.05 -3.40 5.93
CA ALA A 18 -0.03 -4.67 5.20
C ALA A 18 -0.90 -4.63 3.92
N LYS A 19 -2.07 -3.96 3.98
CA LYS A 19 -2.93 -3.75 2.81
C LYS A 19 -2.23 -2.92 1.73
N ILE A 20 -1.63 -1.79 2.08
CA ILE A 20 -0.95 -0.90 1.13
C ILE A 20 0.23 -1.62 0.46
N PHE A 21 1.07 -2.29 1.26
CA PHE A 21 2.19 -3.08 0.73
C PHE A 21 1.73 -4.23 -0.17
N SER A 22 0.63 -4.89 0.16
CA SER A 22 0.03 -5.92 -0.71
C SER A 22 -0.41 -5.33 -2.05
N TYR A 23 -0.99 -4.12 -2.06
CA TYR A 23 -1.34 -3.43 -3.30
C TYR A 23 -0.11 -3.02 -4.11
N LEU A 24 0.97 -2.59 -3.45
CA LEU A 24 2.25 -2.28 -4.10
C LEU A 24 2.83 -3.50 -4.81
N ILE A 25 2.88 -4.65 -4.15
CA ILE A 25 3.35 -5.90 -4.78
C ILE A 25 2.47 -6.27 -5.98
N GLN A 26 1.15 -6.18 -5.84
CA GLN A 26 0.25 -6.46 -6.96
C GLN A 26 0.50 -5.52 -8.14
N ALA A 27 0.79 -4.24 -7.89
CA ALA A 27 1.14 -3.28 -8.92
C ALA A 27 2.48 -3.64 -9.59
N ILE A 28 3.50 -4.02 -8.82
CA ILE A 28 4.81 -4.47 -9.32
C ILE A 28 4.67 -5.75 -10.15
N SER A 29 3.96 -6.76 -9.67
CA SER A 29 3.74 -8.01 -10.42
C SER A 29 3.06 -7.74 -11.76
N ARG A 30 2.06 -6.85 -11.80
CA ARG A 30 1.40 -6.44 -13.05
C ARG A 30 2.34 -5.66 -13.96
N TYR A 31 3.17 -4.79 -13.39
CA TYR A 31 4.18 -4.05 -14.14
C TYR A 31 5.17 -5.01 -14.82
N PHE A 32 5.65 -6.03 -14.11
CA PHE A 32 6.52 -7.06 -14.69
C PHE A 32 5.84 -7.82 -15.84
N ILE A 33 4.57 -8.18 -15.69
CA ILE A 33 3.82 -8.89 -16.74
C ILE A 33 3.60 -8.01 -17.98
N VAL A 34 3.20 -6.74 -17.81
CA VAL A 34 2.80 -5.89 -18.93
C VAL A 34 4.00 -5.31 -19.67
N ILE A 35 5.05 -4.91 -18.96
CA ILE A 35 6.17 -4.14 -19.55
C ILE A 35 7.42 -5.00 -19.69
N LEU A 36 7.76 -5.81 -18.69
CA LEU A 36 8.96 -6.66 -18.70
C LEU A 36 8.69 -8.09 -19.16
N TYR A 37 7.71 -8.30 -20.05
CA TYR A 37 7.38 -9.63 -20.57
C TYR A 37 8.57 -10.39 -21.17
N LYS A 38 9.61 -9.66 -21.64
CA LYS A 38 10.85 -10.24 -22.17
C LYS A 38 11.76 -10.85 -21.10
N HIS A 39 11.70 -10.38 -19.85
CA HIS A 39 12.53 -10.87 -18.75
C HIS A 39 11.82 -11.98 -17.95
N LYS A 40 11.88 -13.21 -18.47
CA LYS A 40 11.20 -14.39 -17.88
C LYS A 40 11.57 -14.65 -16.41
N ILE A 41 12.80 -14.32 -15.99
CA ILE A 41 13.26 -14.52 -14.61
C ILE A 41 12.44 -13.71 -13.61
N LEU A 42 12.11 -12.45 -13.91
CA LEU A 42 11.31 -11.58 -13.03
C LEU A 42 9.82 -11.97 -13.01
N LEU A 43 9.37 -12.73 -14.00
CA LEU A 43 8.01 -13.23 -14.12
C LEU A 43 7.77 -14.52 -13.31
N THR A 44 8.81 -15.07 -12.69
CA THR A 44 8.73 -16.34 -11.97
C THR A 44 7.93 -16.19 -10.69
N TYR A 45 7.13 -17.21 -10.36
CA TYR A 45 6.35 -17.29 -9.12
C TYR A 45 7.21 -17.08 -7.86
N CYS A 46 8.45 -17.58 -7.85
CA CYS A 46 9.40 -17.41 -6.76
C CYS A 46 9.69 -15.93 -6.46
N THR A 47 9.84 -15.08 -7.48
CA THR A 47 10.11 -13.64 -7.30
C THR A 47 8.92 -12.94 -6.68
N SER A 48 7.69 -13.33 -7.07
CA SER A 48 6.47 -12.78 -6.46
C SER A 48 6.32 -13.20 -5.00
N ILE A 49 6.64 -14.45 -4.65
CA ILE A 49 6.65 -14.89 -3.25
C ILE A 49 7.69 -14.13 -2.43
N LEU A 50 8.90 -13.95 -2.96
CA LEU A 50 9.97 -13.26 -2.25
C LEU A 50 9.59 -11.80 -1.96
N LEU A 51 8.94 -11.13 -2.92
CA LEU A 51 8.40 -9.78 -2.72
C LEU A 51 7.31 -9.76 -1.65
N ILE A 52 6.40 -10.74 -1.64
CA ILE A 52 5.37 -10.87 -0.59
C ILE A 52 6.01 -11.02 0.77
N LEU A 53 6.93 -11.97 0.94
CA LEU A 53 7.63 -12.21 2.20
C LEU A 53 8.36 -10.96 2.68
N PHE A 54 9.07 -10.28 1.77
CA PHE A 54 9.76 -9.03 2.08
C PHE A 54 8.78 -7.95 2.59
N SER A 55 7.62 -7.81 1.95
CA SER A 55 6.63 -6.81 2.38
C SER A 55 6.02 -7.09 3.75
N TRP A 56 5.83 -8.36 4.10
CA TRP A 56 5.34 -8.76 5.42
C TRP A 56 6.39 -8.44 6.49
N ILE A 57 7.66 -8.74 6.22
CA ILE A 57 8.77 -8.40 7.11
C ILE A 57 8.84 -6.87 7.30
N CYS A 58 8.80 -6.09 6.22
CA CYS A 58 8.78 -4.63 6.31
C CYS A 58 7.57 -4.10 7.10
N SER A 59 6.38 -4.65 6.86
CA SER A 59 5.15 -4.24 7.57
C SER A 59 5.24 -4.53 9.07
N LEU A 60 5.79 -5.69 9.45
CA LEU A 60 6.00 -6.07 10.85
C LEU A 60 7.06 -5.20 11.51
N ILE A 61 8.17 -4.89 10.83
CA ILE A 61 9.22 -4.01 11.37
C ILE A 61 8.66 -2.59 11.56
N LEU A 62 7.99 -2.04 10.56
CA LEU A 62 7.40 -0.70 10.64
C LEU A 62 6.30 -0.63 11.70
N GLY A 63 5.39 -1.60 11.74
CA GLY A 63 4.36 -1.68 12.78
C GLY A 63 4.95 -1.81 14.18
N SER A 64 5.93 -2.70 14.36
CA SER A 64 6.54 -2.95 15.68
C SER A 64 7.43 -1.81 16.16
N SER A 65 8.00 -1.00 15.26
CA SER A 65 8.76 0.19 15.64
C SER A 65 7.97 1.16 16.54
N MET A 66 6.64 1.21 16.37
CA MET A 66 5.76 2.05 17.19
C MET A 66 5.44 1.44 18.57
N LEU A 67 5.59 0.12 18.76
CA LEU A 67 5.39 -0.53 20.06
C LEU A 67 6.51 -0.19 21.06
N ILE A 68 7.69 0.20 20.58
CA ILE A 68 8.83 0.57 21.41
C ILE A 68 8.55 1.88 22.19
N SER A 69 7.71 2.75 21.64
CA SER A 69 7.34 4.01 22.27
C SER A 69 6.10 3.83 23.16
N PRO A 70 6.22 3.92 24.50
CA PRO A 70 5.10 3.68 25.42
C PRO A 70 4.01 4.77 25.33
N VAL A 71 4.26 5.85 24.61
CA VAL A 71 3.34 6.97 24.40
C VAL A 71 2.64 6.88 23.03
N ALA A 72 3.06 5.99 22.14
CA ALA A 72 2.64 6.00 20.73
C ALA A 72 1.13 5.81 20.52
N PHE A 73 0.47 4.97 21.32
CA PHE A 73 -0.96 4.68 21.16
C PHE A 73 -1.74 5.19 22.36
N GLN A 74 -2.60 6.17 22.13
CA GLN A 74 -3.45 6.79 23.16
C GLN A 74 -4.91 6.78 22.70
N TYR A 75 -5.81 6.80 23.68
CA TYR A 75 -7.22 7.05 23.43
C TYR A 75 -7.40 8.53 23.14
N GLU A 76 -7.94 8.85 21.97
CA GLU A 76 -8.23 10.22 21.56
C GLU A 76 -9.68 10.53 21.96
N PRO A 77 -9.92 11.41 22.96
CA PRO A 77 -11.25 11.66 23.49
C PRO A 77 -12.19 12.28 22.46
N GLU A 78 -11.68 13.01 21.48
CA GLU A 78 -12.47 13.67 20.43
C GLU A 78 -13.11 12.69 19.43
N SER A 79 -12.43 11.57 19.15
CA SER A 79 -12.87 10.61 18.14
C SER A 79 -13.39 9.30 18.74
N HIS A 80 -13.30 9.13 20.06
CA HIS A 80 -13.57 7.87 20.77
C HIS A 80 -12.80 6.66 20.21
N PHE A 81 -11.69 6.90 19.52
CA PHE A 81 -10.84 5.87 18.93
C PHE A 81 -9.45 5.84 19.57
N CYS A 82 -8.85 4.66 19.50
CA CYS A 82 -7.45 4.44 19.88
C CYS A 82 -6.58 4.65 18.65
N VAL A 83 -5.80 5.72 18.62
CA VAL A 83 -5.01 6.12 17.45
C VAL A 83 -3.56 6.40 17.83
N LEU A 84 -2.72 6.50 16.81
CA LEU A 84 -1.32 6.91 16.97
C LEU A 84 -1.30 8.38 17.40
N THR A 85 -0.71 8.68 18.55
CA THR A 85 -0.62 10.05 19.03
C THR A 85 0.35 10.87 18.16
N THR A 86 -0.05 12.10 17.83
CA THR A 86 0.80 13.07 17.14
C THR A 86 1.87 13.67 18.05
N LYS A 87 1.83 13.39 19.37
CA LYS A 87 2.79 13.91 20.36
C LYS A 87 4.24 13.51 20.07
N VAL A 88 4.45 12.38 19.40
CA VAL A 88 5.77 12.00 18.85
C VAL A 88 5.78 12.32 17.36
N PHE A 89 5.84 13.61 17.05
CA PHE A 89 5.64 14.12 15.68
C PHE A 89 6.63 13.51 14.69
N HIS A 90 7.92 13.45 15.03
CA HIS A 90 8.95 12.93 14.14
C HIS A 90 8.73 11.45 13.75
N THR A 91 8.42 10.58 14.70
CA THR A 91 8.21 9.15 14.41
C THR A 91 6.90 8.92 13.66
N SER A 92 5.83 9.64 14.03
CA SER A 92 4.53 9.55 13.37
C SER A 92 4.59 10.07 11.93
N PHE A 93 5.26 11.19 11.71
CA PHE A 93 5.48 11.77 10.39
C PHE A 93 6.35 10.87 9.50
N THR A 94 7.44 10.32 10.06
CA THR A 94 8.31 9.38 9.34
C THR A 94 7.55 8.10 8.95
N LEU A 95 6.72 7.56 9.85
CA LEU A 95 5.87 6.41 9.56
C LEU A 95 4.86 6.72 8.46
N MET A 96 4.21 7.89 8.52
CA MET A 96 3.28 8.33 7.48
C MET A 96 3.96 8.40 6.09
N ILE A 97 5.18 8.93 6.04
CA ILE A 97 5.93 9.02 4.79
C ILE A 97 6.28 7.63 4.25
N ILE A 98 6.92 6.80 5.08
CA ILE A 98 7.49 5.52 4.63
C ILE A 98 6.39 4.49 4.38
N ALA A 99 5.38 4.42 5.25
CA ALA A 99 4.37 3.37 5.21
C ALA A 99 3.15 3.73 4.34
N PHE A 100 2.91 5.01 4.06
CA PHE A 100 1.74 5.46 3.28
C PHE A 100 2.16 6.24 2.03
N LEU A 101 2.79 7.41 2.17
CA LEU A 101 3.07 8.29 1.02
C LEU A 101 3.95 7.60 -0.03
N LEU A 102 5.07 7.02 0.36
CA LEU A 102 6.01 6.38 -0.56
C LEU A 102 5.36 5.21 -1.33
N PRO A 103 4.75 4.20 -0.68
CA PRO A 103 4.13 3.09 -1.40
C PRO A 103 2.92 3.52 -2.23
N VAL A 104 2.12 4.49 -1.78
CA VAL A 104 1.01 5.04 -2.57
C VAL A 104 1.52 5.71 -3.85
N ASN A 105 2.53 6.56 -3.75
CA ASN A 105 3.11 7.22 -4.93
C ASN A 105 3.71 6.19 -5.90
N ALA A 106 4.42 5.19 -5.39
CA ALA A 106 4.95 4.10 -6.20
C ALA A 106 3.84 3.34 -6.95
N ILE A 107 2.72 3.03 -6.27
CA ILE A 107 1.55 2.39 -6.91
C ILE A 107 0.99 3.27 -8.03
N VAL A 108 0.78 4.56 -7.77
CA VAL A 108 0.22 5.51 -8.76
C VAL A 108 1.13 5.60 -9.98
N LEU A 109 2.45 5.71 -9.78
CA LEU A 109 3.42 5.73 -10.86
C LEU A 109 3.39 4.43 -11.68
N LEU A 110 3.41 3.26 -11.03
CA LEU A 110 3.38 1.96 -11.71
C LEU A 110 2.11 1.81 -12.56
N TYR A 111 0.94 2.11 -12.00
CA TYR A 111 -0.31 2.05 -12.76
C TYR A 111 -0.38 3.11 -13.87
N GLY A 112 0.15 4.31 -13.65
CA GLY A 112 0.27 5.34 -14.68
C GLY A 112 1.09 4.87 -15.87
N ILE A 113 2.22 4.19 -15.63
CA ILE A 113 3.05 3.62 -16.69
C ILE A 113 2.32 2.46 -17.39
N ILE A 114 1.68 1.55 -16.64
CA ILE A 114 0.89 0.44 -17.19
C ILE A 114 -0.22 0.96 -18.11
N LEU A 115 -0.97 1.98 -17.67
CA LEU A 115 -2.03 2.59 -18.46
C LEU A 115 -1.48 3.27 -19.70
N ARG A 116 -0.41 4.07 -19.57
CA ARG A 116 0.22 4.73 -20.73
C ARG A 116 0.72 3.71 -21.77
N HIS A 117 1.32 2.62 -21.32
CA HIS A 117 1.77 1.55 -22.20
C HIS A 117 0.58 0.85 -22.86
N THR A 118 -0.42 0.46 -22.07
CA THR A 118 -1.61 -0.25 -22.57
C THR A 118 -2.42 0.59 -23.56
N THR A 119 -2.55 1.91 -23.33
CA THR A 119 -3.23 2.82 -24.28
C THR A 119 -2.48 2.90 -25.60
N ARG A 120 -1.14 2.97 -25.58
CA ARG A 120 -0.33 2.95 -26.80
C ARG A 120 -0.44 1.62 -27.54
N THR A 121 -0.41 0.49 -26.83
CA THR A 121 -0.45 -0.84 -27.45
C THR A 121 -1.85 -1.22 -27.93
N ASN A 122 -2.93 -0.81 -27.25
CA ASN A 122 -4.31 -1.05 -27.70
C ASN A 122 -4.67 -0.28 -28.98
N LEU A 123 -4.03 0.87 -29.24
CA LEU A 123 -4.15 1.56 -30.53
C LEU A 123 -3.56 0.75 -31.69
N ILE A 124 -2.68 -0.22 -31.39
CA ILE A 124 -1.91 -0.99 -32.38
C ILE A 124 -2.35 -2.47 -32.45
N HIS A 125 -2.90 -3.03 -31.36
CA HIS A 125 -3.26 -4.45 -31.30
C HIS A 125 -4.50 -4.73 -30.42
N VAL A 126 -5.54 -5.28 -31.03
CA VAL A 126 -6.81 -5.67 -30.39
C VAL A 126 -6.65 -7.04 -29.71
N ASN A 127 -5.83 -7.14 -28.66
CA ASN A 127 -5.71 -8.38 -27.89
C ASN A 127 -6.74 -8.42 -26.76
N HIS A 128 -7.77 -9.28 -26.92
CA HIS A 128 -8.87 -9.44 -25.96
C HIS A 128 -8.42 -9.86 -24.55
N VAL A 129 -7.31 -10.61 -24.42
CA VAL A 129 -6.75 -11.05 -23.12
C VAL A 129 -6.17 -9.86 -22.33
N LEU A 130 -5.46 -8.95 -23.00
CA LEU A 130 -4.93 -7.71 -22.40
C LEU A 130 -6.07 -6.79 -21.93
N LYS A 131 -7.17 -6.74 -22.69
CA LYS A 131 -8.36 -5.94 -22.35
C LYS A 131 -9.01 -6.38 -21.03
N ASN A 132 -9.12 -7.69 -20.77
CA ASN A 132 -9.74 -8.18 -19.53
C ASN A 132 -8.86 -7.93 -18.29
N ASN A 133 -7.54 -8.16 -18.42
CA ASN A 133 -6.58 -7.85 -17.35
C ASN A 133 -6.54 -6.35 -17.03
N ASN A 134 -6.67 -5.50 -18.05
CA ASN A 134 -6.71 -4.04 -17.86
C ASN A 134 -7.94 -3.58 -17.08
N LYS A 135 -9.13 -4.12 -17.35
CA LYS A 135 -10.35 -3.81 -16.55
C LYS A 135 -10.14 -4.12 -15.06
N ARG A 136 -9.50 -5.26 -14.75
CA ARG A 136 -9.15 -5.62 -13.38
C ARG A 136 -8.10 -4.67 -12.78
N SER A 137 -7.11 -4.23 -13.56
CA SER A 137 -6.10 -3.25 -13.11
C SER A 137 -6.71 -1.89 -12.78
N ILE A 138 -7.62 -1.40 -13.63
CA ILE A 138 -8.34 -0.14 -13.41
C ILE A 138 -9.21 -0.21 -12.15
N LYS A 139 -9.89 -1.34 -11.91
CA LYS A 139 -10.68 -1.53 -10.69
C LYS A 139 -9.79 -1.44 -9.44
N VAL A 140 -8.65 -2.14 -9.43
CA VAL A 140 -7.70 -2.09 -8.30
C VAL A 140 -7.13 -0.68 -8.11
N PHE A 141 -6.75 0.00 -9.19
CA PHE A 141 -6.28 1.39 -9.12
C PHE A 141 -7.34 2.33 -8.52
N ARG A 142 -8.61 2.19 -8.94
CA ARG A 142 -9.72 2.96 -8.39
C ARG A 142 -9.93 2.69 -6.90
N ASP A 143 -9.89 1.41 -6.49
CA ASP A 143 -10.06 1.03 -5.09
C ASP A 143 -8.91 1.62 -4.23
N ILE A 144 -7.68 1.63 -4.74
CA ILE A 144 -6.53 2.26 -4.06
C ILE A 144 -6.69 3.78 -4.01
N LEU A 145 -7.12 4.41 -5.10
CA LEU A 145 -7.34 5.85 -5.15
C LEU A 145 -8.42 6.29 -4.17
N MET A 146 -9.48 5.50 -3.99
CA MET A 146 -10.46 5.74 -2.91
C MET A 146 -9.82 5.68 -1.52
N VAL A 147 -8.96 4.69 -1.24
CA VAL A 147 -8.26 4.60 0.06
C VAL A 147 -7.37 5.83 0.30
N VAL A 148 -6.66 6.31 -0.72
CA VAL A 148 -5.82 7.51 -0.63
C VAL A 148 -6.68 8.75 -0.37
N VAL A 149 -7.80 8.90 -1.07
CA VAL A 149 -8.73 10.01 -0.87
C VAL A 149 -9.31 9.98 0.55
N VAL A 150 -9.72 8.81 1.04
CA VAL A 150 -10.20 8.65 2.42
C VAL A 150 -9.12 8.99 3.44
N LEU A 151 -7.86 8.63 3.19
CA LEU A 151 -6.74 8.96 4.08
C LEU A 151 -6.41 10.45 4.08
N ILE A 152 -6.46 11.12 2.92
CA ILE A 152 -6.20 12.56 2.82
C ILE A 152 -7.34 13.33 3.49
N ILE A 153 -8.60 12.99 3.19
CA ILE A 153 -9.77 13.68 3.73
C ILE A 153 -9.96 13.37 5.23
N GLY A 154 -9.75 12.12 5.64
CA GLY A 154 -9.91 11.70 7.04
C GLY A 154 -8.70 11.97 7.93
N GLY A 155 -7.53 12.23 7.34
CA GLY A 155 -6.28 12.53 8.07
C GLY A 155 -6.06 14.01 8.33
N THR A 156 -6.82 14.89 7.68
CA THR A 156 -6.92 16.31 8.02
C THR A 156 -8.18 16.54 8.86
N PRO A 157 -8.07 16.80 10.17
CA PRO A 157 -9.20 17.37 10.90
C PRO A 157 -9.60 18.73 10.31
#